data_AF-A0A850CFD7-F1
#
_entry.id   AF-A0A850CFD7-F1
#
_cell.length_a   1.000
_cell.length_b   1.000
_cell.length_c   1.000
_cell.angle_alpha   90.00
_cell.angle_beta   90.00
_cell.angle_gamma   90.00
#
_symmetry.space_group_name_H-M   'P 1'
#
loop_
_entity.id
_entity.type
_entity.pdbx_description
1 polymer ?
#
loop_
_entity_poly.entity_id
_entity_poly.type
_entity_poly.pdbx_seq_one_letter_code
_entity_poly.pdbx_strand_id
1 'polypeptide(L)'
;GRPVPDPSTWDRDVERLSRWIPAWADYTLRQPNANGYTIRKRTAADRPWIDAAQGTRADGLAYVGDTAGGLALGLAGFWQSHPTGLDVRAADTDAATLTLWLWSPDAEPMDLRFYHDGLGQDTYADQLDALEITYEDYEPGFGTAHGIARTHELTVTPYAATPPVAELARLARGTALRPQLAAAPEALQGFLGDWDLPDRADPKRAALEDRLDFLLDFYIGQVDQRSWYGFWNFGDVMHAYDADRHTWRYDVGGYAWDNSELSPDLWLWTSFLRTGRADVFRLAERMTRHTGDVDVYHAGPWRGLGTRHNVQHWGCSAKQVRISTPAYRRVHYLLTGDEHTRDRMLEQRDSDATFLALDPTRKVRADAATYRPERGALAVGLGTDWSALAATWLADWEITGNERSRDRLVGTMRDIGSLPKGFFTGEALYDLDKGRFDTARDRVALSHLSAVFGLVEVCSELVSLIDAGLVDAPGFKDAWLQYCRLYLADPEAQRAELGTAPAGVHLEQAHSRLTAYAAHRLGDDALADRAWRAYFAGGEFMGEDAFRTVQILPPEVLAPVDEARTLSTNDAAQCGLATIQNLALIGHRLR
;
A
#
# COMPACT_ATOMS: atom_id res chain seq x y z
N GLY A 1 3.65 -24.44 -34.54
CA GLY A 1 3.44 -24.08 -35.95
C GLY A 1 4.72 -24.27 -36.72
N ARG A 2 4.91 -25.44 -37.34
CA ARG A 2 5.96 -25.64 -38.35
C ARG A 2 5.31 -25.56 -39.73
N PRO A 3 6.08 -25.30 -40.81
CA PRO A 3 5.56 -25.48 -42.16
C PRO A 3 4.96 -26.88 -42.30
N VAL A 4 3.78 -26.95 -42.89
CA VAL A 4 3.19 -28.24 -43.30
C VAL A 4 4.04 -28.81 -44.46
N PRO A 5 4.14 -30.16 -44.59
CA PRO A 5 4.76 -30.79 -45.76
C PRO A 5 4.07 -30.35 -47.05
N ASP A 6 4.74 -30.53 -48.19
CA ASP A 6 4.16 -30.24 -49.51
C ASP A 6 2.75 -30.87 -49.63
N PRO A 7 1.71 -30.09 -50.01
CA PRO A 7 0.34 -30.58 -50.13
C PRO A 7 0.21 -31.85 -50.98
N SER A 8 1.08 -32.06 -51.98
CA SER A 8 1.07 -33.26 -52.83
C SER A 8 1.40 -34.55 -52.06
N THR A 9 1.92 -34.44 -50.84
CA THR A 9 2.27 -35.58 -49.97
C THR A 9 1.15 -35.93 -48.98
N TRP A 10 0.06 -35.16 -48.96
CA TRP A 10 -1.03 -35.36 -48.01
C TRP A 10 -1.93 -36.53 -48.46
N ASP A 11 -2.35 -37.36 -47.50
CA ASP A 11 -3.20 -38.53 -47.76
C ASP A 11 -4.65 -38.12 -48.08
N ARG A 12 -5.43 -39.03 -48.68
CA ARG A 12 -6.90 -38.95 -48.84
C ARG A 12 -7.44 -37.67 -49.50
N ASP A 13 -6.80 -37.19 -50.57
CA ASP A 13 -7.25 -36.00 -51.32
C ASP A 13 -7.33 -34.70 -50.48
N VAL A 14 -6.67 -34.63 -49.32
CA VAL A 14 -6.83 -33.49 -48.40
C VAL A 14 -6.44 -32.17 -49.05
N GLU A 15 -5.42 -32.14 -49.91
CA GLU A 15 -5.07 -30.95 -50.70
C GLU A 15 -6.28 -30.41 -51.47
N ARG A 16 -6.93 -31.26 -52.29
CA ARG A 16 -8.10 -30.89 -53.10
C ARG A 16 -9.31 -30.51 -52.23
N LEU A 17 -9.49 -31.18 -51.09
CA LEU A 17 -10.63 -31.01 -50.18
C LEU A 17 -10.46 -29.85 -49.21
N SER A 18 -9.24 -29.32 -49.03
CA SER A 18 -8.91 -28.25 -48.08
C SER A 18 -9.76 -26.99 -48.24
N ARG A 19 -10.20 -26.68 -49.47
CA ARG A 19 -11.12 -25.57 -49.77
C ARG A 19 -12.44 -25.60 -48.99
N TRP A 20 -12.82 -26.75 -48.44
CA TRP A 20 -14.03 -26.91 -47.63
C TRP A 20 -13.77 -26.80 -46.13
N ILE A 21 -12.51 -26.67 -45.71
CA ILE A 21 -12.13 -26.49 -44.31
C ILE A 21 -12.24 -24.98 -44.00
N PRO A 22 -13.06 -24.56 -43.02
CA PRO A 22 -13.19 -23.15 -42.69
C PRO A 22 -11.90 -22.56 -42.11
N ALA A 23 -11.55 -21.36 -42.55
CA ALA A 23 -10.58 -20.51 -41.87
C ALA A 23 -11.26 -19.79 -40.69
N TRP A 24 -10.51 -19.62 -39.59
CA TRP A 24 -11.00 -18.97 -38.38
C TRP A 24 -10.29 -17.64 -38.20
N ALA A 25 -10.93 -16.56 -38.67
CA ALA A 25 -10.36 -15.22 -38.66
C ALA A 25 -10.19 -14.64 -37.25
N ASP A 26 -11.15 -14.89 -36.35
CA ASP A 26 -11.26 -14.16 -35.10
C ASP A 26 -11.30 -15.10 -33.89
N TYR A 27 -10.57 -14.74 -32.84
CA TYR A 27 -10.56 -15.40 -31.52
C TYR A 27 -10.69 -14.37 -30.41
N THR A 28 -11.47 -14.69 -29.38
CA THR A 28 -11.65 -13.85 -28.19
C THR A 28 -11.44 -14.68 -26.94
N LEU A 29 -10.62 -14.20 -26.01
CA LEU A 29 -10.58 -14.63 -24.62
C LEU A 29 -11.19 -13.52 -23.77
N ARG A 30 -12.09 -13.89 -22.86
CA ARG A 30 -12.71 -12.96 -21.89
C ARG A 30 -12.56 -13.52 -20.49
N GLN A 31 -12.00 -12.72 -19.59
CA GLN A 31 -11.87 -12.99 -18.16
C GLN A 31 -12.69 -11.94 -17.41
N PRO A 32 -14.01 -12.12 -17.30
CA PRO A 32 -14.90 -11.12 -16.70
C PRO A 32 -14.79 -11.02 -15.18
N ASN A 33 -14.27 -12.05 -14.52
CA ASN A 33 -14.09 -12.11 -13.07
C ASN A 33 -12.80 -12.88 -12.71
N ALA A 34 -12.43 -12.96 -11.43
CA ALA A 34 -11.21 -13.64 -10.99
C ALA A 34 -11.23 -15.18 -11.09
N ASN A 35 -12.37 -15.79 -11.41
CA ASN A 35 -12.60 -17.23 -11.24
C ASN A 35 -13.05 -17.97 -12.50
N GLY A 36 -13.27 -17.29 -13.63
CA GLY A 36 -13.66 -17.90 -14.89
C GLY A 36 -13.24 -17.10 -16.13
N TYR A 37 -12.87 -17.81 -17.19
CA TYR A 37 -12.72 -17.26 -18.54
C TYR A 37 -13.36 -18.13 -19.61
N THR A 38 -13.68 -17.51 -20.74
CA THR A 38 -14.14 -18.21 -21.95
C THR A 38 -13.26 -17.85 -23.15
N ILE A 39 -13.12 -18.79 -24.08
CA ILE A 39 -12.49 -18.59 -25.39
C ILE A 39 -13.51 -18.94 -26.45
N ARG A 40 -13.74 -18.02 -27.40
CA ARG A 40 -14.62 -18.20 -28.55
C ARG A 40 -13.87 -17.89 -29.84
N LYS A 41 -14.32 -18.48 -30.95
CA LYS A 41 -13.79 -18.20 -32.29
C LYS A 41 -14.91 -18.04 -33.31
N ARG A 42 -14.67 -17.34 -34.41
CA ARG A 42 -15.60 -17.26 -35.55
C ARG A 42 -14.86 -17.19 -36.88
N THR A 43 -15.54 -17.55 -37.95
CA THR A 43 -14.98 -17.58 -39.29
C THR A 43 -14.96 -16.20 -39.95
N ALA A 44 -15.96 -15.35 -39.69
CA ALA A 44 -16.04 -13.99 -40.21
C ALA A 44 -16.96 -13.11 -39.33
N ALA A 45 -16.93 -11.79 -39.55
CA ALA A 45 -17.65 -10.82 -38.73
C ALA A 45 -19.18 -11.01 -38.71
N ASP A 46 -19.77 -11.48 -39.81
CA ASP A 46 -21.20 -11.74 -39.98
C ASP A 46 -21.62 -13.16 -39.52
N ARG A 47 -20.70 -13.93 -38.92
CA ARG A 47 -20.92 -15.32 -38.47
C ARG A 47 -20.94 -15.41 -36.95
N PRO A 48 -21.67 -16.40 -36.40
CA PRO A 48 -21.75 -16.58 -34.96
C PRO A 48 -20.40 -16.94 -34.36
N TRP A 49 -20.21 -16.54 -33.11
CA TRP A 49 -19.15 -17.06 -32.26
C TRP A 49 -19.44 -18.51 -31.88
N ILE A 50 -18.40 -19.34 -31.92
CA ILE A 50 -18.40 -20.73 -31.49
C ILE A 50 -17.50 -20.86 -30.26
N ASP A 51 -18.03 -21.44 -29.19
CA ASP A 51 -17.26 -21.71 -27.99
C ASP A 51 -16.13 -22.70 -28.28
N ALA A 52 -14.92 -22.32 -27.90
CA ALA A 52 -13.71 -23.10 -28.16
C ALA A 52 -13.15 -23.72 -26.88
N ALA A 53 -13.17 -22.99 -25.77
CA ALA A 53 -12.70 -23.46 -24.46
C ALA A 53 -13.24 -22.59 -23.33
N GLN A 54 -13.14 -23.10 -22.11
CA GLN A 54 -13.39 -22.37 -20.87
C GLN A 54 -12.38 -22.83 -19.81
N GLY A 55 -12.16 -22.00 -18.80
CA GLY A 55 -11.30 -22.32 -17.66
C GLY A 55 -11.54 -21.36 -16.51
N THR A 56 -10.65 -21.36 -15.53
CA THR A 56 -10.78 -20.54 -14.31
C THR A 56 -9.97 -19.25 -14.41
N ARG A 57 -8.64 -19.35 -14.40
CA ARG A 57 -7.71 -18.21 -14.35
C ARG A 57 -6.74 -18.27 -15.51
N ALA A 58 -6.92 -17.40 -16.51
CA ALA A 58 -6.01 -17.32 -17.64
C ALA A 58 -4.72 -16.57 -17.24
N ASP A 59 -3.56 -17.12 -17.60
CA ASP A 59 -2.24 -16.49 -17.36
C ASP A 59 -2.00 -15.22 -18.20
N GLY A 60 -2.94 -14.84 -19.08
CA GLY A 60 -2.93 -13.54 -19.75
C GLY A 60 -1.98 -13.38 -20.93
N LEU A 61 -1.67 -14.46 -21.64
CA LEU A 61 -0.83 -14.45 -22.85
C LEU A 61 -1.66 -14.80 -24.11
N ALA A 62 -1.48 -14.05 -25.18
CA ALA A 62 -1.91 -14.45 -26.53
C ALA A 62 -0.78 -14.26 -27.54
N TYR A 63 -0.77 -15.10 -28.57
CA TYR A 63 0.19 -15.08 -29.68
C TYR A 63 -0.55 -15.09 -31.01
N VAL A 64 -0.07 -14.30 -31.98
CA VAL A 64 -0.46 -14.38 -33.38
C VAL A 64 0.78 -14.39 -34.26
N GLY A 65 0.78 -15.21 -35.31
CA GLY A 65 1.88 -15.32 -36.25
C GLY A 65 1.89 -16.67 -36.97
N ASP A 66 2.92 -16.87 -37.80
CA ASP A 66 3.06 -17.99 -38.71
C ASP A 66 4.51 -18.49 -38.79
N THR A 67 4.95 -19.04 -39.92
CA THR A 67 6.32 -19.52 -40.12
C THR A 67 7.33 -18.43 -40.49
N ALA A 68 6.88 -17.21 -40.77
CA ALA A 68 7.68 -16.06 -41.14
C ALA A 68 7.84 -15.02 -40.02
N GLY A 69 7.02 -15.12 -38.97
CA GLY A 69 7.15 -14.29 -37.77
C GLY A 69 5.92 -14.33 -36.88
N GLY A 70 5.98 -13.63 -35.75
CA GLY A 70 4.84 -13.47 -34.87
C GLY A 70 5.11 -12.59 -33.66
N LEU A 71 4.04 -12.33 -32.91
CA LEU A 71 4.07 -11.49 -31.72
C LEU A 71 3.25 -12.16 -30.61
N ALA A 72 3.81 -12.17 -29.41
CA ALA A 72 3.05 -12.47 -28.19
C ALA A 72 2.86 -11.19 -27.34
N LEU A 73 1.65 -11.03 -26.81
CA LEU A 73 1.33 -10.03 -25.78
C LEU A 73 1.01 -10.76 -24.48
N GLY A 74 1.59 -10.28 -23.38
CA GLY A 74 1.33 -10.75 -22.03
C GLY A 74 0.98 -9.60 -21.09
N LEU A 75 0.04 -9.81 -20.17
CA LEU A 75 -0.27 -8.89 -19.08
C LEU A 75 -0.02 -9.57 -17.73
N ALA A 76 0.86 -8.99 -16.92
CA ALA A 76 1.01 -9.41 -15.53
C ALA A 76 -0.26 -9.05 -14.74
N GLY A 77 -0.75 -9.97 -13.92
CA GLY A 77 -1.98 -9.76 -13.17
C GLY A 77 -3.27 -9.90 -13.99
N PHE A 78 -3.24 -10.55 -15.16
CA PHE A 78 -4.38 -10.57 -16.09
C PHE A 78 -5.72 -10.95 -15.47
N TRP A 79 -5.82 -12.08 -14.76
CA TRP A 79 -7.07 -12.48 -14.11
C TRP A 79 -7.29 -11.74 -12.78
N GLN A 80 -6.21 -11.36 -12.10
CA GLN A 80 -6.27 -10.59 -10.87
C GLN A 80 -6.79 -9.17 -11.08
N SER A 81 -6.61 -8.59 -12.26
CA SER A 81 -7.05 -7.24 -12.63
C SER A 81 -8.26 -7.24 -13.57
N HIS A 82 -9.08 -8.30 -13.51
CA HIS A 82 -10.32 -8.39 -14.27
C HIS A 82 -11.20 -7.11 -14.15
N PRO A 83 -12.03 -6.79 -15.15
CA PRO A 83 -12.31 -7.56 -16.37
C PRO A 83 -11.29 -7.32 -17.49
N THR A 84 -10.59 -8.38 -17.92
CA THR A 84 -9.56 -8.32 -18.97
C THR A 84 -9.93 -9.19 -20.17
N GLY A 85 -9.25 -8.97 -21.30
CA GLY A 85 -9.52 -9.72 -22.53
C GLY A 85 -8.35 -9.75 -23.50
N LEU A 86 -8.36 -10.73 -24.39
CA LEU A 86 -7.42 -10.85 -25.50
C LEU A 86 -8.22 -11.11 -26.78
N ASP A 87 -7.86 -10.44 -27.86
CA ASP A 87 -8.50 -10.59 -29.16
C ASP A 87 -7.47 -10.82 -30.25
N VAL A 88 -7.73 -11.82 -31.09
CA VAL A 88 -7.11 -11.94 -32.42
C VAL A 88 -8.20 -11.66 -33.46
N ARG A 89 -7.90 -10.83 -34.45
CA ARG A 89 -8.82 -10.48 -35.54
C ARG A 89 -8.14 -10.62 -36.90
N ALA A 90 -8.91 -11.02 -37.91
CA ALA A 90 -8.47 -11.14 -39.30
C ALA A 90 -7.22 -12.01 -39.50
N ALA A 91 -7.09 -13.10 -38.73
CA ALA A 91 -5.97 -14.04 -38.80
C ALA A 91 -5.91 -14.86 -40.11
N ASP A 92 -6.93 -14.77 -40.95
CA ASP A 92 -7.03 -15.36 -42.28
C ASP A 92 -6.68 -14.38 -43.41
N THR A 93 -6.16 -13.19 -43.07
CA THR A 93 -5.75 -12.14 -44.02
C THR A 93 -4.25 -11.86 -43.93
N ASP A 94 -3.74 -10.98 -44.79
CA ASP A 94 -2.33 -10.56 -44.79
C ASP A 94 -1.93 -9.76 -43.52
N ALA A 95 -2.90 -9.28 -42.73
CA ALA A 95 -2.64 -8.46 -41.55
C ALA A 95 -3.61 -8.79 -40.40
N ALA A 96 -3.15 -9.64 -39.48
CA ALA A 96 -3.88 -9.93 -38.25
C ALA A 96 -3.68 -8.83 -37.19
N THR A 97 -4.73 -8.56 -36.41
CA THR A 97 -4.63 -7.69 -35.22
C THR A 97 -4.63 -8.54 -33.96
N LEU A 98 -3.68 -8.31 -33.06
CA LEU A 98 -3.67 -8.86 -31.70
C LEU A 98 -3.87 -7.72 -30.69
N THR A 99 -4.93 -7.79 -29.90
CA THR A 99 -5.33 -6.77 -28.92
C THR A 99 -5.34 -7.35 -27.52
N LEU A 100 -4.80 -6.59 -26.58
CA LEU A 100 -4.90 -6.84 -25.14
C LEU A 100 -5.78 -5.75 -24.51
N TRP A 101 -6.83 -6.17 -23.82
CA TRP A 101 -7.79 -5.30 -23.15
C TRP A 101 -7.50 -5.26 -21.65
N LEU A 102 -7.08 -4.10 -21.15
CA LEU A 102 -7.00 -3.84 -19.70
C LEU A 102 -8.40 -3.73 -19.08
N TRP A 103 -9.35 -3.18 -19.83
CA TRP A 103 -10.78 -3.26 -19.56
C TRP A 103 -11.48 -3.89 -20.76
N SER A 104 -12.07 -5.06 -20.55
CA SER A 104 -12.76 -5.79 -21.63
C SER A 104 -13.98 -5.01 -22.14
N PRO A 105 -14.19 -4.89 -23.46
CA PRO A 105 -15.38 -4.25 -24.03
C PRO A 105 -16.68 -5.03 -23.77
N ASP A 106 -16.57 -6.31 -23.39
CA ASP A 106 -17.71 -7.15 -23.01
C ASP A 106 -18.09 -6.98 -21.51
N ALA A 107 -17.35 -6.16 -20.76
CA ALA A 107 -17.70 -5.81 -19.39
C ALA A 107 -18.67 -4.62 -19.35
N GLU A 108 -19.34 -4.45 -18.21
CA GLU A 108 -20.12 -3.24 -17.94
C GLU A 108 -19.23 -1.99 -18.09
N PRO A 109 -19.81 -0.82 -18.42
CA PRO A 109 -19.07 0.43 -18.37
C PRO A 109 -18.48 0.67 -16.97
N MET A 110 -17.24 1.14 -16.92
CA MET A 110 -16.59 1.49 -15.67
C MET A 110 -17.33 2.66 -14.99
N ASP A 111 -17.91 2.39 -13.82
CA ASP A 111 -18.61 3.39 -13.01
C ASP A 111 -17.76 3.78 -11.80
N LEU A 112 -17.26 5.03 -11.81
CA LEU A 112 -16.42 5.59 -10.76
C LEU A 112 -17.16 6.65 -9.93
N ARG A 113 -18.48 6.77 -10.10
CA ARG A 113 -19.29 7.69 -9.31
C ARG A 113 -19.25 7.28 -7.84
N PHE A 114 -19.49 8.26 -6.98
CA PHE A 114 -19.57 8.02 -5.55
C PHE A 114 -20.74 7.10 -5.20
N TYR A 115 -20.55 6.20 -4.23
CA TYR A 115 -21.44 5.06 -4.00
C TYR A 115 -22.78 5.38 -3.31
N HIS A 116 -22.93 6.56 -2.72
CA HIS A 116 -24.20 7.05 -2.16
C HIS A 116 -24.42 8.54 -2.45
N ASP A 117 -25.61 9.05 -2.12
CA ASP A 117 -26.07 10.41 -2.45
C ASP A 117 -25.74 11.47 -1.38
N GLY A 118 -24.89 11.13 -0.40
CA GLY A 118 -24.55 11.98 0.74
C GLY A 118 -25.50 11.85 1.95
N LEU A 119 -26.64 11.15 1.83
CA LEU A 119 -27.55 10.83 2.94
C LEU A 119 -28.03 12.04 3.77
N GLY A 120 -28.06 13.23 3.15
CA GLY A 120 -28.49 14.47 3.81
C GLY A 120 -27.44 15.12 4.73
N GLN A 121 -26.16 14.77 4.59
CA GLN A 121 -25.06 15.37 5.35
C GLN A 121 -24.68 16.75 4.78
N ASP A 122 -25.35 17.80 5.26
CA ASP A 122 -25.20 19.17 4.73
C ASP A 122 -24.12 20.00 5.47
N THR A 123 -23.74 19.60 6.68
CA THR A 123 -22.77 20.33 7.51
C THR A 123 -21.62 19.45 7.99
N TYR A 124 -20.52 20.07 8.44
CA TYR A 124 -19.42 19.33 9.09
C TYR A 124 -19.89 18.59 10.35
N ALA A 125 -20.91 19.09 11.05
CA ALA A 125 -21.46 18.39 12.21
C ALA A 125 -22.14 17.08 11.80
N ASP A 126 -22.97 17.09 10.73
CA ASP A 126 -23.62 15.89 10.21
C ASP A 126 -22.59 14.86 9.71
N GLN A 127 -21.53 15.35 9.06
CA GLN A 127 -20.44 14.51 8.54
C GLN A 127 -19.65 13.85 9.67
N LEU A 128 -19.37 14.58 10.76
CA LEU A 128 -18.71 14.02 11.94
C LEU A 128 -19.64 13.08 12.72
N ASP A 129 -20.95 13.34 12.77
CA ASP A 129 -21.91 12.42 13.39
C ASP A 129 -22.03 11.10 12.60
N ALA A 130 -22.00 11.18 11.26
CA ALA A 130 -21.93 9.99 10.40
C ALA A 130 -20.62 9.21 10.59
N LEU A 131 -19.49 9.91 10.75
CA LEU A 131 -18.19 9.31 11.03
C LEU A 131 -18.21 8.43 12.29
N GLU A 132 -18.96 8.80 13.32
CA GLU A 132 -19.06 8.01 14.56
C GLU A 132 -19.71 6.63 14.37
N ILE A 133 -20.55 6.45 13.34
CA ILE A 133 -21.26 5.18 13.10
C ILE A 133 -20.70 4.36 11.93
N THR A 134 -20.24 4.99 10.84
CA THR A 134 -19.70 4.27 9.67
C THR A 134 -18.19 4.35 9.54
N TYR A 135 -17.52 5.15 10.38
CA TYR A 135 -16.10 5.45 10.27
C TYR A 135 -15.71 6.12 8.94
N GLU A 136 -16.67 6.67 8.18
CA GLU A 136 -16.44 7.47 6.99
C GLU A 136 -16.54 8.97 7.28
N ASP A 137 -15.53 9.74 6.86
CA ASP A 137 -15.60 11.19 6.85
C ASP A 137 -16.03 11.68 5.46
N TYR A 138 -17.33 11.84 5.24
CA TYR A 138 -17.90 12.27 3.95
C TYR A 138 -17.85 13.81 3.77
N GLU A 139 -17.70 14.28 2.53
CA GLU A 139 -17.93 15.68 2.17
C GLU A 139 -18.39 15.77 0.70
N PRO A 140 -19.42 16.56 0.36
CA PRO A 140 -19.92 16.66 -1.01
C PRO A 140 -18.82 17.01 -2.01
N GLY A 141 -18.72 16.20 -3.07
CA GLY A 141 -17.72 16.37 -4.12
C GLY A 141 -16.33 15.81 -3.80
N PHE A 142 -16.07 15.32 -2.58
CA PHE A 142 -14.77 14.77 -2.19
C PHE A 142 -14.52 13.32 -2.66
N GLY A 143 -15.60 12.55 -2.88
CA GLY A 143 -15.54 11.17 -3.36
C GLY A 143 -15.42 11.06 -4.87
N THR A 144 -14.38 11.62 -5.49
CA THR A 144 -14.18 11.58 -6.96
C THR A 144 -12.91 10.85 -7.37
N ALA A 145 -12.98 10.04 -8.42
CA ALA A 145 -11.82 9.39 -9.02
C ALA A 145 -10.96 10.32 -9.90
N HIS A 146 -11.29 11.62 -10.02
CA HIS A 146 -10.55 12.52 -10.90
C HIS A 146 -9.11 12.76 -10.40
N GLY A 147 -8.16 12.09 -11.04
CA GLY A 147 -6.73 12.22 -10.77
C GLY A 147 -6.07 10.97 -10.20
N ILE A 148 -6.83 9.91 -9.88
CA ILE A 148 -6.25 8.61 -9.52
C ILE A 148 -5.55 7.97 -10.73
N ALA A 149 -4.65 7.02 -10.49
CA ALA A 149 -3.97 6.27 -11.54
C ALA A 149 -4.05 4.76 -11.33
N ARG A 150 -3.67 4.01 -12.35
CA ARG A 150 -3.42 2.56 -12.26
C ARG A 150 -2.37 2.16 -13.28
N THR A 151 -1.38 1.40 -12.84
CA THR A 151 -0.30 0.92 -13.70
C THR A 151 -0.44 -0.56 -14.01
N HIS A 152 -0.22 -0.91 -15.27
CA HIS A 152 -0.21 -2.29 -15.75
C HIS A 152 1.14 -2.59 -16.40
N GLU A 153 1.63 -3.81 -16.21
CA GLU A 153 2.89 -4.27 -16.78
C GLU A 153 2.63 -5.23 -17.93
N LEU A 154 3.02 -4.79 -19.13
CA LEU A 154 2.80 -5.52 -20.38
C LEU A 154 4.13 -6.02 -20.93
N THR A 155 4.16 -7.27 -21.38
CA THR A 155 5.30 -7.84 -22.10
C THR A 155 4.93 -8.04 -23.56
N VAL A 156 5.79 -7.55 -24.46
CA VAL A 156 5.68 -7.75 -25.91
C VAL A 156 6.88 -8.58 -26.36
N THR A 157 6.63 -9.78 -26.88
CA THR A 157 7.70 -10.70 -27.31
C THR A 157 7.58 -11.01 -28.80
N PRO A 158 8.51 -10.51 -29.64
CA PRO A 158 8.56 -10.87 -31.04
C PRO A 158 9.18 -12.25 -31.24
N TYR A 159 8.73 -12.97 -32.27
CA TYR A 159 9.28 -14.26 -32.68
C TYR A 159 9.58 -14.25 -34.19
N ALA A 160 10.68 -14.87 -34.59
CA ALA A 160 11.05 -15.02 -36.01
C ALA A 160 10.20 -16.04 -36.76
N ALA A 161 9.52 -16.93 -36.03
CA ALA A 161 8.54 -17.89 -36.51
C ALA A 161 7.77 -18.41 -35.30
N THR A 162 6.65 -19.10 -35.52
CA THR A 162 5.82 -19.67 -34.46
C THR A 162 6.65 -20.52 -33.50
N PRO A 163 6.80 -20.10 -32.24
CA PRO A 163 7.64 -20.81 -31.29
C PRO A 163 7.02 -22.15 -30.88
N PRO A 164 7.81 -23.06 -30.28
CA PRO A 164 7.28 -24.23 -29.60
C PRO A 164 6.26 -23.85 -28.52
N VAL A 165 5.19 -24.64 -28.38
CA VAL A 165 4.15 -24.39 -27.36
C VAL A 165 4.72 -24.35 -25.94
N ALA A 166 5.74 -25.16 -25.65
CA ALA A 166 6.44 -25.15 -24.36
C ALA A 166 7.09 -23.79 -24.04
N GLU A 167 7.56 -23.07 -25.06
CA GLU A 167 8.14 -21.74 -24.90
C GLU A 167 7.06 -20.68 -24.62
N LEU A 168 5.94 -20.72 -25.33
CA LEU A 168 4.78 -19.86 -25.02
C LEU A 168 4.26 -20.11 -23.59
N ALA A 169 4.18 -21.36 -23.17
CA ALA A 169 3.79 -21.71 -21.81
C ALA A 169 4.78 -21.19 -20.75
N ARG A 170 6.09 -21.21 -21.06
CA ARG A 170 7.11 -20.62 -20.19
C ARG A 170 6.98 -19.10 -20.12
N LEU A 171 6.72 -18.45 -21.26
CA LEU A 171 6.51 -16.99 -21.32
C LEU A 171 5.25 -16.57 -20.54
N ALA A 172 4.14 -17.31 -20.68
CA ALA A 172 2.92 -17.06 -19.93
C ALA A 172 3.16 -17.14 -18.41
N ARG A 173 3.79 -18.24 -17.94
CA ARG A 173 4.16 -18.38 -16.52
C ARG A 173 5.13 -17.30 -16.05
N GLY A 174 6.11 -16.94 -16.87
CA GLY A 174 7.06 -15.87 -16.57
C GLY A 174 6.38 -14.51 -16.42
N THR A 175 5.42 -14.20 -17.30
CA THR A 175 4.61 -12.98 -17.24
C THR A 175 3.75 -12.95 -15.98
N ALA A 176 3.13 -14.07 -15.62
CA ALA A 176 2.27 -14.17 -14.44
C ALA A 176 3.06 -14.11 -13.10
N LEU A 177 4.25 -14.71 -13.04
CA LEU A 177 5.06 -14.81 -11.80
C LEU A 177 6.06 -13.66 -11.60
N ARG A 178 6.57 -13.08 -12.70
CA ARG A 178 7.63 -12.06 -12.75
C ARG A 178 8.85 -12.37 -11.88
N PRO A 179 9.69 -13.38 -12.20
CA PRO A 179 10.84 -13.74 -11.38
C PRO A 179 11.77 -12.53 -11.11
N GLN A 180 12.17 -12.33 -9.85
CA GLN A 180 13.06 -11.23 -9.43
C GLN A 180 14.28 -11.80 -8.69
N LEU A 181 15.44 -11.17 -8.87
CA LEU A 181 16.59 -11.40 -8.00
C LEU A 181 16.47 -10.46 -6.80
N ALA A 182 16.81 -10.94 -5.60
CA ALA A 182 16.82 -10.15 -4.38
C ALA A 182 18.11 -10.40 -3.60
N ALA A 183 18.57 -9.38 -2.87
CA ALA A 183 19.65 -9.54 -1.91
C ALA A 183 19.19 -10.45 -0.76
N ALA A 184 20.13 -11.19 -0.18
CA ALA A 184 19.85 -11.99 1.02
C ALA A 184 19.59 -11.05 2.22
N PRO A 185 18.65 -11.39 3.13
CA PRO A 185 18.34 -10.57 4.31
C PRO A 185 19.57 -10.15 5.13
N GLU A 186 20.55 -11.04 5.28
CA GLU A 186 21.80 -10.79 6.01
C GLU A 186 22.61 -9.63 5.41
N ALA A 187 22.56 -9.47 4.09
CA ALA A 187 23.25 -8.39 3.38
C ALA A 187 22.49 -7.06 3.47
N LEU A 188 21.21 -7.09 3.83
CA LEU A 188 20.36 -5.92 4.00
C LEU A 188 20.31 -5.43 5.45
N GLN A 189 20.97 -6.10 6.40
CA GLN A 189 20.92 -5.69 7.80
C GLN A 189 21.39 -4.23 7.98
N GLY A 190 20.55 -3.42 8.66
CA GLY A 190 20.78 -1.98 8.83
C GLY A 190 20.28 -1.11 7.65
N PHE A 191 19.63 -1.71 6.65
CA PHE A 191 18.94 -1.01 5.58
C PHE A 191 17.55 -0.54 6.04
N LEU A 192 17.36 0.77 6.13
CA LEU A 192 16.10 1.47 6.44
C LEU A 192 15.34 0.96 7.68
N GLY A 193 15.46 1.69 8.79
CA GLY A 193 14.70 1.44 10.01
C GLY A 193 15.36 0.44 10.98
N ASP A 194 14.65 0.18 12.07
CA ASP A 194 15.14 -0.62 13.20
C ASP A 194 14.59 -2.05 13.14
N TRP A 195 15.36 -2.98 12.59
CA TRP A 195 14.97 -4.39 12.50
C TRP A 195 16.19 -5.33 12.55
N ASP A 196 15.97 -6.58 12.94
CA ASP A 196 16.96 -7.66 12.95
C ASP A 196 16.45 -8.90 12.22
N LEU A 197 17.36 -9.84 11.95
CA LEU A 197 17.00 -11.12 11.35
C LEU A 197 16.17 -11.98 12.33
N PRO A 198 15.21 -12.79 11.83
CA PRO A 198 14.44 -13.69 12.69
C PRO A 198 15.36 -14.64 13.48
N ASP A 199 15.15 -14.69 14.80
CA ASP A 199 15.89 -15.56 15.70
C ASP A 199 14.92 -16.39 16.56
N ARG A 200 14.94 -17.70 16.34
CA ARG A 200 14.05 -18.68 16.99
C ARG A 200 14.77 -19.55 18.01
N ALA A 201 16.00 -19.20 18.41
CA ALA A 201 16.77 -19.98 19.38
C ALA A 201 16.20 -19.91 20.81
N ASP A 202 15.66 -18.75 21.21
CA ASP A 202 14.91 -18.59 22.46
C ASP A 202 13.41 -18.88 22.21
N PRO A 203 12.76 -19.80 22.95
CA PRO A 203 11.34 -20.08 22.83
C PRO A 203 10.42 -18.84 22.91
N LYS A 204 10.80 -17.82 23.67
CA LYS A 204 10.02 -16.57 23.80
C LYS A 204 10.08 -15.74 22.52
N ARG A 205 11.28 -15.65 21.92
CA ARG A 205 11.45 -15.00 20.61
C ARG A 205 10.74 -15.80 19.53
N ALA A 206 10.89 -17.13 19.54
CA ALA A 206 10.24 -18.02 18.59
C ALA A 206 8.71 -17.83 18.58
N ALA A 207 8.07 -17.68 19.73
CA ALA A 207 6.63 -17.44 19.82
C ALA A 207 6.20 -16.10 19.19
N LEU A 208 7.04 -15.06 19.26
CA LEU A 208 6.78 -13.78 18.60
C LEU A 208 6.99 -13.87 17.08
N GLU A 209 8.03 -14.59 16.62
CA GLU A 209 8.23 -14.86 15.20
C GLU A 209 7.08 -15.71 14.61
N ASP A 210 6.54 -16.67 15.36
CA ASP A 210 5.35 -17.45 14.96
C ASP A 210 4.12 -16.56 14.77
N ARG A 211 3.95 -15.55 15.61
CA ARG A 211 2.86 -14.57 15.47
C ARG A 211 3.04 -13.69 14.24
N LEU A 212 4.27 -13.29 13.93
CA LEU A 212 4.58 -12.56 12.70
C LEU A 212 4.25 -13.40 11.46
N ASP A 213 4.68 -14.67 11.43
CA ASP A 213 4.36 -15.58 10.33
C ASP A 213 2.86 -15.83 10.20
N PHE A 214 2.14 -16.00 11.32
CA PHE A 214 0.68 -16.14 11.33
C PHE A 214 -0.01 -14.94 10.64
N LEU A 215 0.36 -13.71 11.02
CA LEU A 215 -0.25 -12.51 10.44
C LEU A 215 0.01 -12.45 8.93
N LEU A 216 1.26 -12.70 8.49
CA LEU A 216 1.60 -12.68 7.07
C LEU A 216 0.81 -13.74 6.28
N ASP A 217 0.78 -14.97 6.78
CA ASP A 217 0.07 -16.09 6.13
C ASP A 217 -1.44 -15.84 6.07
N PHE A 218 -2.02 -15.24 7.12
CA PHE A 218 -3.43 -14.87 7.14
C PHE A 218 -3.78 -13.88 6.02
N TYR A 219 -3.05 -12.76 5.90
CA TYR A 219 -3.33 -11.77 4.85
C TYR A 219 -3.05 -12.31 3.44
N ILE A 220 -1.99 -13.08 3.25
CA ILE A 220 -1.71 -13.76 1.97
C ILE A 220 -2.88 -14.68 1.59
N GLY A 221 -3.44 -15.41 2.56
CA GLY A 221 -4.61 -16.27 2.34
C GLY A 221 -5.90 -15.49 2.07
N GLN A 222 -6.14 -14.38 2.77
CA GLN A 222 -7.36 -13.58 2.61
C GLN A 222 -7.52 -13.02 1.19
N VAL A 223 -6.44 -12.65 0.50
CA VAL A 223 -6.51 -12.11 -0.87
C VAL A 223 -7.32 -13.02 -1.80
N ASP A 224 -7.05 -14.33 -1.77
CA ASP A 224 -7.75 -15.28 -2.63
C ASP A 224 -9.14 -15.65 -2.10
N GLN A 225 -9.25 -15.90 -0.79
CA GLN A 225 -10.52 -16.27 -0.14
C GLN A 225 -11.59 -15.19 -0.27
N ARG A 226 -11.18 -13.92 -0.25
CA ARG A 226 -12.06 -12.74 -0.34
C ARG A 226 -12.14 -12.17 -1.75
N SER A 227 -11.40 -12.75 -2.69
CA SER A 227 -11.32 -12.26 -4.08
C SER A 227 -11.01 -10.76 -4.14
N TRP A 228 -9.99 -10.30 -3.40
CA TRP A 228 -9.46 -8.93 -3.45
C TRP A 228 -8.68 -8.71 -4.76
N TYR A 229 -9.43 -8.83 -5.84
CA TYR A 229 -9.04 -8.75 -7.24
C TYR A 229 -9.94 -7.73 -7.92
N GLY A 230 -9.52 -7.26 -9.09
CA GLY A 230 -10.24 -6.30 -9.90
C GLY A 230 -9.31 -5.20 -10.39
N PHE A 231 -9.72 -4.52 -11.45
CA PHE A 231 -8.95 -3.46 -12.11
C PHE A 231 -8.45 -2.40 -11.13
N TRP A 232 -9.34 -1.90 -10.26
CA TRP A 232 -9.02 -0.86 -9.28
C TRP A 232 -8.59 -1.41 -7.93
N ASN A 233 -8.90 -2.67 -7.60
CA ASN A 233 -8.80 -3.19 -6.24
C ASN A 233 -7.54 -4.02 -5.98
N PHE A 234 -7.01 -4.67 -7.03
CA PHE A 234 -5.96 -5.67 -6.85
C PHE A 234 -4.67 -5.04 -6.32
N GLY A 235 -4.33 -5.37 -5.08
CA GLY A 235 -3.13 -4.94 -4.39
C GLY A 235 -3.41 -4.39 -2.99
N ASP A 236 -4.63 -3.94 -2.73
CA ASP A 236 -5.06 -3.52 -1.40
C ASP A 236 -5.65 -4.67 -0.57
N VAL A 237 -5.87 -4.39 0.71
CA VAL A 237 -6.55 -5.24 1.69
C VAL A 237 -7.69 -4.45 2.35
N MET A 238 -8.59 -5.13 3.06
CA MET A 238 -9.63 -4.43 3.82
C MET A 238 -9.20 -4.11 5.25
N HIS A 239 -9.85 -3.16 5.91
CA HIS A 239 -9.43 -2.54 7.15
C HIS A 239 -9.95 -3.29 8.40
N ALA A 240 -11.25 -3.62 8.47
CA ALA A 240 -11.82 -4.30 9.64
C ALA A 240 -12.87 -5.36 9.30
N TYR A 241 -13.07 -6.26 10.26
CA TYR A 241 -13.88 -7.47 10.08
C TYR A 241 -15.27 -7.39 10.74
N ASP A 242 -16.25 -8.03 10.10
CA ASP A 242 -17.61 -8.24 10.60
C ASP A 242 -17.75 -9.73 10.97
N ALA A 243 -17.68 -10.01 12.27
CA ALA A 243 -17.70 -11.37 12.79
C ALA A 243 -19.10 -12.01 12.73
N ASP A 244 -20.17 -11.22 12.59
CA ASP A 244 -21.53 -11.73 12.45
C ASP A 244 -21.82 -12.17 11.01
N ARG A 245 -21.32 -11.41 10.03
CA ARG A 245 -21.47 -11.73 8.60
C ARG A 245 -20.34 -12.58 8.02
N HIS A 246 -19.29 -12.86 8.81
CA HIS A 246 -18.10 -13.59 8.37
C HIS A 246 -17.44 -12.98 7.12
N THR A 247 -17.38 -11.65 7.08
CA THR A 247 -16.78 -10.89 5.98
C THR A 247 -16.03 -9.68 6.51
N TRP A 248 -15.05 -9.22 5.73
CA TRP A 248 -14.55 -7.86 5.91
C TRP A 248 -15.67 -6.86 5.62
N ARG A 249 -15.65 -5.72 6.30
CA ARG A 249 -16.71 -4.68 6.27
C ARG A 249 -16.66 -3.85 4.98
N TYR A 250 -16.74 -4.54 3.84
CA TYR A 250 -16.60 -3.98 2.49
C TYR A 250 -17.62 -2.89 2.16
N ASP A 251 -18.73 -2.81 2.91
CA ASP A 251 -19.88 -1.94 2.68
C ASP A 251 -20.12 -0.92 3.81
N VAL A 252 -19.21 -0.80 4.79
CA VAL A 252 -19.37 0.10 5.93
C VAL A 252 -18.26 1.14 5.97
N GLY A 253 -18.47 2.23 5.24
CA GLY A 253 -17.65 3.46 5.32
C GLY A 253 -16.15 3.20 5.41
N GLY A 254 -15.52 3.67 6.49
CA GLY A 254 -14.08 3.55 6.72
C GLY A 254 -13.59 2.15 7.09
N TYR A 255 -14.43 1.11 7.13
CA TYR A 255 -13.97 -0.23 7.47
C TYR A 255 -13.65 -1.13 6.27
N ALA A 256 -13.86 -0.63 5.06
CA ALA A 256 -13.67 -1.35 3.81
C ALA A 256 -12.20 -1.33 3.33
N TRP A 257 -11.85 -0.75 2.19
CA TRP A 257 -10.46 -0.73 1.69
C TRP A 257 -9.54 0.08 2.61
N ASP A 258 -8.37 -0.48 2.91
CA ASP A 258 -7.46 -0.01 3.97
C ASP A 258 -6.59 1.18 3.56
N ASN A 259 -6.27 1.33 2.27
CA ASN A 259 -5.54 2.49 1.75
C ASN A 259 -4.32 2.91 2.61
N SER A 260 -3.51 1.95 3.07
CA SER A 260 -2.30 2.20 3.89
C SER A 260 -2.54 2.82 5.28
N GLU A 261 -3.72 2.66 5.88
CA GLU A 261 -3.99 3.17 7.23
C GLU A 261 -3.12 2.43 8.26
N LEU A 262 -2.41 3.18 9.10
CA LEU A 262 -1.44 2.64 10.06
C LEU A 262 -0.33 1.77 9.45
N SER A 263 0.13 2.12 8.25
CA SER A 263 1.38 1.63 7.66
C SER A 263 1.52 0.10 7.42
N PRO A 264 0.52 -0.63 6.90
CA PRO A 264 0.74 -2.02 6.47
C PRO A 264 1.85 -2.14 5.42
N ASP A 265 2.07 -1.12 4.59
CA ASP A 265 3.18 -1.05 3.65
C ASP A 265 4.54 -1.22 4.35
N LEU A 266 4.77 -0.49 5.45
CA LEU A 266 6.02 -0.58 6.23
C LEU A 266 6.14 -1.93 6.92
N TRP A 267 5.03 -2.46 7.45
CA TRP A 267 5.02 -3.79 8.06
C TRP A 267 5.45 -4.86 7.06
N LEU A 268 4.79 -4.93 5.90
CA LEU A 268 5.07 -5.94 4.88
C LEU A 268 6.48 -5.80 4.29
N TRP A 269 6.93 -4.58 4.01
CA TRP A 269 8.29 -4.35 3.51
C TRP A 269 9.35 -4.74 4.55
N THR A 270 9.16 -4.37 5.81
CA THR A 270 10.10 -4.74 6.89
C THR A 270 10.10 -6.26 7.11
N SER A 271 8.94 -6.92 7.07
CA SER A 271 8.84 -8.37 7.11
C SER A 271 9.58 -9.05 5.95
N PHE A 272 9.52 -8.50 4.73
CA PHE A 272 10.31 -8.99 3.61
C PHE A 272 11.81 -8.81 3.85
N LEU A 273 12.26 -7.61 4.27
CA LEU A 273 13.68 -7.32 4.53
C LEU A 273 14.29 -8.32 5.52
N ARG A 274 13.54 -8.69 6.56
CA ARG A 274 13.94 -9.68 7.58
C ARG A 274 14.05 -11.10 7.05
N THR A 275 13.13 -11.51 6.19
CA THR A 275 12.88 -12.94 5.91
C THR A 275 13.26 -13.39 4.50
N GLY A 276 13.31 -12.47 3.53
CA GLY A 276 13.47 -12.80 2.10
C GLY A 276 12.29 -13.58 1.51
N ARG A 277 11.15 -13.66 2.21
CA ARG A 277 9.97 -14.42 1.80
C ARG A 277 9.36 -13.87 0.50
N ALA A 278 9.32 -14.70 -0.55
CA ALA A 278 8.89 -14.29 -1.88
C ALA A 278 7.39 -13.97 -1.97
N ASP A 279 6.55 -14.64 -1.18
CA ASP A 279 5.12 -14.37 -1.06
C ASP A 279 4.84 -13.01 -0.40
N VAL A 280 5.58 -12.69 0.67
CA VAL A 280 5.54 -11.38 1.33
C VAL A 280 6.01 -10.27 0.40
N PHE A 281 7.10 -10.49 -0.35
CA PHE A 281 7.54 -9.55 -1.39
C PHE A 281 6.40 -9.25 -2.37
N ARG A 282 5.72 -10.29 -2.86
CA ARG A 282 4.64 -10.12 -3.84
C ARG A 282 3.44 -9.37 -3.27
N LEU A 283 3.10 -9.59 -2.00
CA LEU A 283 2.05 -8.83 -1.34
C LEU A 283 2.45 -7.35 -1.18
N ALA A 284 3.66 -7.09 -0.68
CA ALA A 284 4.19 -5.73 -0.49
C ALA A 284 4.35 -4.96 -1.82
N GLU A 285 4.83 -5.63 -2.87
CA GLU A 285 4.95 -5.09 -4.23
C GLU A 285 3.58 -4.68 -4.78
N ARG A 286 2.57 -5.55 -4.64
CA ARG A 286 1.22 -5.27 -5.13
C ARG A 286 0.55 -4.14 -4.35
N MET A 287 0.72 -4.13 -3.03
CA MET A 287 0.26 -3.03 -2.18
C MET A 287 0.89 -1.72 -2.63
N THR A 288 2.23 -1.67 -2.78
CA THR A 288 2.94 -0.48 -3.28
C THR A 288 2.40 0.02 -4.62
N ARG A 289 2.14 -0.88 -5.57
CA ARG A 289 1.59 -0.55 -6.90
C ARG A 289 0.15 -0.05 -6.84
N HIS A 290 -0.62 -0.53 -5.87
CA HIS A 290 -1.99 -0.09 -5.68
C HIS A 290 -2.04 1.24 -4.92
N THR A 291 -1.50 1.26 -3.71
CA THR A 291 -1.63 2.38 -2.77
C THR A 291 -0.87 3.61 -3.24
N GLY A 292 0.18 3.45 -4.06
CA GLY A 292 0.91 4.55 -4.69
C GLY A 292 0.29 5.10 -5.98
N ASP A 293 -0.74 4.44 -6.55
CA ASP A 293 -1.40 4.86 -7.79
C ASP A 293 -2.92 5.12 -7.60
N VAL A 294 -3.66 4.15 -7.08
CA VAL A 294 -5.13 4.22 -6.97
C VAL A 294 -5.56 5.11 -5.81
N ASP A 295 -4.86 5.01 -4.68
CA ASP A 295 -5.24 5.70 -3.44
C ASP A 295 -4.68 7.13 -3.36
N VAL A 296 -3.93 7.56 -4.39
CA VAL A 296 -3.26 8.87 -4.49
C VAL A 296 -3.72 9.64 -5.72
N TYR A 297 -3.86 10.95 -5.60
CA TYR A 297 -4.14 11.83 -6.73
C TYR A 297 -2.85 12.32 -7.38
N HIS A 298 -2.76 12.13 -8.69
CA HIS A 298 -1.66 12.55 -9.57
C HIS A 298 -2.03 13.77 -10.44
N ALA A 299 -3.29 14.17 -10.41
CA ALA A 299 -3.81 15.33 -11.12
C ALA A 299 -4.99 15.96 -10.37
N GLY A 300 -5.45 17.11 -10.86
CA GLY A 300 -6.61 17.80 -10.29
C GLY A 300 -6.31 18.51 -8.95
N PRO A 301 -7.36 18.92 -8.22
CA PRO A 301 -7.24 19.80 -7.05
C PRO A 301 -6.56 19.14 -5.84
N TRP A 302 -6.51 17.82 -5.77
CA TRP A 302 -5.89 17.09 -4.66
C TRP A 302 -4.59 16.40 -5.02
N ARG A 303 -3.98 16.75 -6.16
CA ARG A 303 -2.69 16.20 -6.57
C ARG A 303 -1.69 16.25 -5.41
N GLY A 304 -1.07 15.11 -5.11
CA GLY A 304 -0.12 14.95 -4.00
C GLY A 304 -0.74 14.49 -2.68
N LEU A 305 -2.07 14.32 -2.61
CA LEU A 305 -2.77 13.76 -1.45
C LEU A 305 -3.24 12.34 -1.76
N GLY A 306 -3.23 11.48 -0.74
CA GLY A 306 -3.94 10.21 -0.79
C GLY A 306 -5.27 10.26 -0.01
N THR A 307 -6.14 9.29 -0.26
CA THR A 307 -7.46 9.21 0.37
C THR A 307 -7.45 8.20 1.51
N ARG A 308 -7.94 8.61 2.68
CA ARG A 308 -8.18 7.70 3.81
C ARG A 308 -9.11 6.54 3.43
N HIS A 309 -8.87 5.37 4.02
CA HIS A 309 -9.66 4.13 3.91
C HIS A 309 -11.19 4.33 3.86
N ASN A 310 -11.84 3.58 2.95
CA ASN A 310 -13.26 3.74 2.61
C ASN A 310 -13.81 2.58 1.74
N VAL A 311 -15.13 2.52 1.51
CA VAL A 311 -15.79 1.61 0.55
C VAL A 311 -15.24 1.73 -0.86
N GLN A 312 -14.92 2.96 -1.29
CA GLN A 312 -14.20 3.22 -2.54
C GLN A 312 -12.83 3.80 -2.22
N HIS A 313 -11.79 3.39 -2.94
CA HIS A 313 -10.41 3.89 -2.73
C HIS A 313 -10.27 5.42 -2.72
N TRP A 314 -11.18 6.16 -3.35
CA TRP A 314 -11.23 7.63 -3.40
C TRP A 314 -12.38 8.26 -2.60
N GLY A 315 -13.13 7.47 -1.82
CA GLY A 315 -14.41 7.87 -1.24
C GLY A 315 -14.34 8.87 -0.08
N CYS A 316 -13.40 8.69 0.85
CA CYS A 316 -13.31 9.51 2.07
C CYS A 316 -12.86 10.96 1.76
N SER A 317 -13.37 11.95 2.50
CA SER A 317 -13.01 13.36 2.34
C SER A 317 -11.70 13.78 3.03
N ALA A 318 -11.14 12.90 3.86
CA ALA A 318 -9.80 13.06 4.42
C ALA A 318 -8.74 12.76 3.33
N LYS A 319 -8.38 13.81 2.57
CA LYS A 319 -7.25 13.78 1.63
C LYS A 319 -5.99 14.25 2.33
N GLN A 320 -5.01 13.37 2.53
CA GLN A 320 -3.87 13.61 3.41
C GLN A 320 -2.56 13.07 2.86
N VAL A 321 -1.45 13.72 3.23
CA VAL A 321 -0.08 13.30 2.84
C VAL A 321 0.36 12.00 3.53
N ARG A 322 -0.26 11.64 4.66
CA ARG A 322 0.04 10.39 5.38
C ARG A 322 -0.22 9.12 4.55
N ILE A 323 -1.06 9.22 3.52
CA ILE A 323 -1.39 8.12 2.60
C ILE A 323 -0.46 8.13 1.38
N SER A 324 -0.21 9.32 0.81
CA SER A 324 0.69 9.51 -0.35
C SER A 324 2.17 9.46 -0.01
N THR A 325 2.53 9.29 1.27
CA THR A 325 3.89 9.33 1.78
C THR A 325 4.87 8.44 0.98
N PRO A 326 6.02 8.97 0.57
CA PRO A 326 7.10 8.18 -0.02
C PRO A 326 7.70 7.13 0.92
N ALA A 327 7.52 7.25 2.25
CA ALA A 327 8.02 6.27 3.22
C ALA A 327 7.61 4.83 2.84
N TYR A 328 6.40 4.64 2.32
CA TYR A 328 5.85 3.33 1.96
C TYR A 328 6.42 2.75 0.66
N ARG A 329 7.05 3.59 -0.18
CA ARG A 329 7.52 3.22 -1.52
C ARG A 329 9.05 3.18 -1.65
N ARG A 330 9.77 3.78 -0.69
CA ARG A 330 11.25 3.82 -0.67
C ARG A 330 11.86 2.42 -0.72
N VAL A 331 11.35 1.47 0.08
CA VAL A 331 11.86 0.09 0.10
C VAL A 331 11.70 -0.58 -1.26
N HIS A 332 10.51 -0.48 -1.87
CA HIS A 332 10.26 -1.02 -3.21
C HIS A 332 11.24 -0.46 -4.24
N TYR A 333 11.37 0.87 -4.32
CA TYR A 333 12.26 1.50 -5.30
C TYR A 333 13.73 1.12 -5.09
N LEU A 334 14.24 1.17 -3.86
CA LEU A 334 15.65 0.91 -3.59
C LEU A 334 16.03 -0.56 -3.83
N LEU A 335 15.08 -1.49 -3.68
CA LEU A 335 15.30 -2.91 -3.99
C LEU A 335 15.19 -3.23 -5.48
N THR A 336 14.30 -2.55 -6.21
CA THR A 336 13.92 -2.94 -7.57
C THR A 336 14.46 -2.02 -8.66
N GLY A 337 14.82 -0.77 -8.32
CA GLY A 337 15.15 0.28 -9.27
C GLY A 337 13.95 0.80 -10.06
N ASP A 338 12.72 0.42 -9.71
CA ASP A 338 11.53 0.71 -10.51
C ASP A 338 11.29 2.22 -10.72
N GLU A 339 11.41 2.66 -11.98
CA GLU A 339 11.32 4.07 -12.34
C GLU A 339 9.92 4.66 -12.12
N HIS A 340 8.87 3.85 -12.22
CA HIS A 340 7.52 4.33 -11.92
C HIS A 340 7.35 4.68 -10.44
N THR A 341 7.82 3.81 -9.55
CA THR A 341 7.82 4.04 -8.09
C THR A 341 8.68 5.25 -7.75
N ARG A 342 9.83 5.40 -8.40
CA ARG A 342 10.65 6.61 -8.31
C ARG A 342 9.84 7.86 -8.67
N ASP A 343 9.18 7.84 -9.82
CA ASP A 343 8.40 8.98 -10.31
C ASP A 343 7.23 9.31 -9.38
N ARG A 344 6.56 8.31 -8.80
CA ARG A 344 5.53 8.50 -7.76
C ARG A 344 6.07 9.22 -6.53
N MET A 345 7.25 8.84 -6.04
CA MET A 345 7.86 9.51 -4.88
C MET A 345 8.27 10.95 -5.22
N LEU A 346 8.89 11.17 -6.39
CA LEU A 346 9.31 12.50 -6.84
C LEU A 346 8.12 13.42 -7.12
N GLU A 347 6.96 12.86 -7.46
CA GLU A 347 5.73 13.61 -7.63
C GLU A 347 5.30 14.36 -6.35
N GLN A 348 5.61 13.79 -5.19
CA GLN A 348 5.24 14.32 -3.88
C GLN A 348 6.11 15.50 -3.44
N ARG A 349 7.19 15.84 -4.16
CA ARG A 349 8.20 16.84 -3.77
C ARG A 349 7.62 18.15 -3.23
N ASP A 350 6.52 18.61 -3.83
CA ASP A 350 5.85 19.87 -3.49
C ASP A 350 4.47 19.65 -2.82
N SER A 351 4.28 18.49 -2.17
CA SER A 351 3.05 18.14 -1.44
C SER A 351 2.80 19.05 -0.23
N ASP A 352 3.81 19.79 0.25
CA ASP A 352 3.61 20.83 1.26
C ASP A 352 2.73 21.98 0.77
N ALA A 353 2.66 22.23 -0.54
CA ALA A 353 1.78 23.24 -1.12
C ALA A 353 0.29 22.88 -1.05
N THR A 354 -0.08 21.60 -0.83
CA THR A 354 -1.49 21.18 -0.77
C THR A 354 -2.23 21.78 0.41
N PHE A 355 -1.51 22.14 1.48
CA PHE A 355 -2.06 22.81 2.67
C PHE A 355 -2.63 24.20 2.36
N LEU A 356 -2.29 24.81 1.22
CA LEU A 356 -2.95 26.03 0.73
C LEU A 356 -4.36 25.77 0.20
N ALA A 357 -4.58 24.60 -0.37
CA ALA A 357 -5.84 24.23 -1.00
C ALA A 357 -6.77 23.50 -0.01
N LEU A 358 -6.21 22.71 0.90
CA LEU A 358 -6.98 21.89 1.83
C LEU A 358 -6.30 21.82 3.20
N ASP A 359 -7.05 22.21 4.23
CA ASP A 359 -6.69 21.94 5.62
C ASP A 359 -7.21 20.54 6.01
N PRO A 360 -6.32 19.59 6.39
CA PRO A 360 -6.73 18.25 6.79
C PRO A 360 -7.53 18.23 8.10
N THR A 361 -7.50 19.31 8.89
CA THR A 361 -8.16 19.44 10.20
C THR A 361 -9.39 20.34 10.17
N ARG A 362 -9.84 20.80 8.98
CA ARG A 362 -10.90 21.82 8.80
C ARG A 362 -12.22 21.55 9.55
N LYS A 363 -12.52 20.28 9.87
CA LYS A 363 -13.74 19.88 10.58
C LYS A 363 -13.56 19.81 12.10
N VAL A 364 -12.33 19.65 12.60
CA VAL A 364 -12.03 19.33 14.01
C VAL A 364 -11.21 20.40 14.73
N ARG A 365 -10.60 21.34 14.01
CA ARG A 365 -9.85 22.45 14.61
C ARG A 365 -10.79 23.46 15.28
N ALA A 366 -10.41 23.95 16.46
CA ALA A 366 -11.23 24.85 17.26
C ALA A 366 -11.47 26.22 16.59
N ASP A 367 -10.56 26.65 15.73
CA ASP A 367 -10.59 27.93 15.01
C ASP A 367 -11.02 27.77 13.54
N ALA A 368 -11.74 26.69 13.18
CA ALA A 368 -12.16 26.38 11.80
C ALA A 368 -12.90 27.55 11.11
N ALA A 369 -13.71 28.30 11.86
CA ALA A 369 -14.44 29.44 11.33
C ALA A 369 -13.52 30.57 10.83
N THR A 370 -12.37 30.74 11.47
CA THR A 370 -11.46 31.88 11.25
C THR A 370 -10.17 31.50 10.54
N TYR A 371 -9.74 30.24 10.60
CA TYR A 371 -8.50 29.82 9.97
C TYR A 371 -8.58 29.95 8.45
N ARG A 372 -7.58 30.60 7.86
CA ARG A 372 -7.38 30.65 6.42
C ARG A 372 -5.93 30.26 6.15
N PRO A 373 -5.66 29.32 5.23
CA PRO A 373 -4.28 28.97 4.89
C PRO A 373 -3.50 30.19 4.42
N GLU A 374 -2.43 30.52 5.14
CA GLU A 374 -1.51 31.59 4.78
C GLU A 374 -0.16 30.97 4.40
N ARG A 375 0.41 31.38 3.26
CA ARG A 375 1.67 30.82 2.74
C ARG A 375 2.82 30.84 3.76
N GLY A 376 2.86 31.86 4.62
CA GLY A 376 3.90 32.01 5.64
C GLY A 376 3.61 31.31 6.98
N ALA A 377 2.44 30.69 7.13
CA ALA A 377 1.96 30.17 8.41
C ALA A 377 0.93 29.02 8.25
N LEU A 378 1.26 28.00 7.46
CA LEU A 378 0.41 26.83 7.26
C LEU A 378 0.43 25.92 8.49
N ALA A 379 -0.73 25.57 9.04
CA ALA A 379 -0.82 24.59 10.11
C ALA A 379 -0.42 23.19 9.61
N VAL A 380 0.69 22.64 10.13
CA VAL A 380 1.19 21.31 9.78
C VAL A 380 1.36 20.49 11.06
N GLY A 381 0.73 19.32 11.12
CA GLY A 381 0.88 18.39 12.22
C GLY A 381 2.30 17.81 12.27
N LEU A 382 2.93 17.78 13.44
CA LEU A 382 4.30 17.27 13.61
C LEU A 382 4.39 15.73 13.63
N GLY A 383 3.24 15.06 13.50
CA GLY A 383 3.12 13.62 13.34
C GLY A 383 2.84 13.22 11.90
N THR A 384 1.56 12.98 11.60
CA THR A 384 1.08 12.46 10.30
C THR A 384 1.50 13.28 9.09
N ASP A 385 1.53 14.61 9.21
CA ASP A 385 1.85 15.47 8.08
C ASP A 385 3.36 15.61 7.92
N TRP A 386 4.06 16.02 8.98
CA TRP A 386 5.50 16.22 8.91
C TRP A 386 6.28 14.93 8.64
N SER A 387 5.85 13.77 9.14
CA SER A 387 6.52 12.49 8.79
C SER A 387 6.49 12.23 7.29
N ALA A 388 5.35 12.49 6.63
CA ALA A 388 5.19 12.34 5.19
C ALA A 388 5.99 13.38 4.40
N LEU A 389 6.00 14.63 4.85
CA LEU A 389 6.81 15.69 4.23
C LEU A 389 8.32 15.43 4.40
N ALA A 390 8.75 14.99 5.58
CA ALA A 390 10.14 14.62 5.85
C ALA A 390 10.57 13.44 4.97
N ALA A 391 9.76 12.38 4.89
CA ALA A 391 10.02 11.25 3.99
C ALA A 391 10.07 11.66 2.52
N THR A 392 9.22 12.62 2.12
CA THR A 392 9.22 13.20 0.77
C THR A 392 10.53 13.91 0.46
N TRP A 393 10.95 14.84 1.33
CA TRP A 393 12.17 15.60 1.11
C TRP A 393 13.43 14.73 1.20
N LEU A 394 13.43 13.74 2.09
CA LEU A 394 14.50 12.76 2.20
C LEU A 394 14.61 11.93 0.91
N ALA A 395 13.50 11.35 0.43
CA ALA A 395 13.49 10.58 -0.81
C ALA A 395 13.96 11.41 -2.01
N ASP A 396 13.45 12.63 -2.15
CA ASP A 396 13.85 13.51 -3.26
C ASP A 396 15.34 13.87 -3.19
N TRP A 397 15.86 14.15 -2.00
CA TRP A 397 17.28 14.44 -1.81
C TRP A 397 18.16 13.22 -2.13
N GLU A 398 17.80 12.03 -1.63
CA GLU A 398 18.52 10.78 -1.91
C GLU A 398 18.55 10.44 -3.40
N ILE A 399 17.41 10.59 -4.09
CA ILE A 399 17.26 10.18 -5.48
C ILE A 399 17.90 11.18 -6.45
N THR A 400 17.82 12.47 -6.15
CA THR A 400 18.16 13.53 -7.14
C THR A 400 19.26 14.48 -6.70
N GLY A 401 19.65 14.46 -5.42
CA GLY A 401 20.55 15.46 -4.85
C GLY A 401 19.92 16.85 -4.68
N ASN A 402 18.59 16.97 -4.71
CA ASN A 402 17.90 18.27 -4.64
C ASN A 402 18.14 18.99 -3.30
N GLU A 403 18.93 20.07 -3.37
CA GLU A 403 19.29 20.87 -2.19
C GLU A 403 18.11 21.60 -1.56
N ARG A 404 17.07 21.97 -2.33
CA ARG A 404 15.86 22.60 -1.75
C ARG A 404 15.15 21.64 -0.79
N SER A 405 15.06 20.36 -1.16
CA SER A 405 14.43 19.33 -0.33
C SER A 405 15.29 19.04 0.89
N ARG A 406 16.62 18.90 0.71
CA ARG A 406 17.56 18.82 1.83
C ARG A 406 17.38 19.97 2.81
N ASP A 407 17.37 21.21 2.33
CA ASP A 407 17.33 22.40 3.18
C ASP A 407 16.00 22.53 3.94
N ARG A 408 14.88 22.10 3.36
CA ARG A 408 13.57 21.98 4.03
C ARG A 408 13.58 20.92 5.12
N LEU A 409 14.08 19.72 4.80
CA LEU A 409 14.19 18.62 5.75
C LEU A 409 15.05 19.03 6.95
N VAL A 410 16.29 19.42 6.71
CA VAL A 410 17.23 19.83 7.76
C VAL A 410 16.71 21.05 8.50
N GLY A 411 16.07 21.97 7.78
CA GLY A 411 15.55 23.19 8.37
C GLY A 411 14.43 22.94 9.37
N THR A 412 13.43 22.16 8.96
CA THR A 412 12.31 21.78 9.82
C THR A 412 12.76 20.88 10.99
N MET A 413 13.76 20.00 10.79
CA MET A 413 14.38 19.25 11.90
C MET A 413 14.97 20.18 12.97
N ARG A 414 15.71 21.23 12.57
CA ARG A 414 16.25 22.24 13.50
C ARG A 414 15.15 23.01 14.22
N ASP A 415 14.08 23.35 13.51
CA ASP A 415 12.96 24.08 14.10
C ASP A 415 12.23 23.22 15.14
N ILE A 416 11.99 21.93 14.84
CA ILE A 416 11.44 20.98 15.81
C ILE A 416 12.34 20.85 17.04
N GLY A 417 13.66 20.78 16.84
CA GLY A 417 14.63 20.79 17.94
C GLY A 417 14.64 22.09 18.77
N SER A 418 14.09 23.18 18.23
CA SER A 418 14.01 24.49 18.88
C SER A 418 12.64 24.78 19.50
N LEU A 419 11.61 23.98 19.16
CA LEU A 419 10.29 24.11 19.76
C LEU A 419 10.34 23.80 21.26
N PRO A 420 9.69 24.60 22.14
CA PRO A 420 9.72 24.39 23.59
C PRO A 420 9.29 22.99 24.05
N LYS A 421 8.43 22.33 23.27
CA LYS A 421 7.89 20.99 23.56
C LYS A 421 8.25 19.95 22.48
N GLY A 422 9.18 20.27 21.57
CA GLY A 422 9.54 19.38 20.46
C GLY A 422 8.32 18.84 19.71
N PHE A 423 8.27 17.52 19.49
CA PHE A 423 7.12 16.85 18.87
C PHE A 423 5.81 16.96 19.68
N PHE A 424 5.85 17.12 21.00
CA PHE A 424 4.63 17.33 21.81
C PHE A 424 3.93 18.66 21.53
N THR A 425 4.55 19.57 20.76
CA THR A 425 3.87 20.76 20.24
C THR A 425 2.66 20.38 19.37
N GLY A 426 2.71 19.21 18.71
CA GLY A 426 1.64 18.59 17.92
C GLY A 426 1.38 19.23 16.56
N GLU A 427 1.48 20.55 16.44
CA GLU A 427 1.34 21.30 15.18
C GLU A 427 2.19 22.57 15.25
N ALA A 428 2.90 22.89 14.19
CA ALA A 428 3.62 24.14 14.03
C ALA A 428 3.14 24.90 12.79
N LEU A 429 3.40 26.20 12.74
CA LEU A 429 3.08 27.04 11.58
C LEU A 429 4.26 27.03 10.61
N TYR A 430 4.03 26.55 9.40
CA TYR A 430 5.02 26.34 8.35
C TYR A 430 5.01 27.48 7.35
N ASP A 431 6.16 28.10 7.14
CA ASP A 431 6.39 29.04 6.05
C ASP A 431 6.77 28.25 4.79
N LEU A 432 5.83 28.15 3.85
CA LEU A 432 5.97 27.39 2.61
C LEU A 432 7.13 27.88 1.75
N ASP A 433 7.39 29.19 1.74
CA ASP A 433 8.41 29.76 0.86
C ASP A 433 9.80 29.55 1.47
N LYS A 434 9.94 29.73 2.79
CA LYS A 434 11.21 29.52 3.50
C LYS A 434 11.52 28.06 3.80
N GLY A 435 10.51 27.19 3.89
CA GLY A 435 10.71 25.81 4.30
C GLY A 435 11.05 25.65 5.78
N ARG A 436 10.46 26.48 6.65
CA ARG A 436 10.77 26.59 8.08
C ARG A 436 9.51 26.63 8.92
N PHE A 437 9.58 26.17 10.16
CA PHE A 437 8.52 26.37 11.14
C PHE A 437 8.75 27.62 11.99
N ASP A 438 7.67 28.27 12.38
CA ASP A 438 7.67 29.16 13.55
C ASP A 438 7.93 28.34 14.81
N THR A 439 8.90 28.78 15.62
CA THR A 439 9.34 28.08 16.83
C THR A 439 8.83 28.71 18.12
N ALA A 440 7.95 29.72 18.03
CA ALA A 440 7.46 30.44 19.20
C ALA A 440 6.29 29.73 19.91
N ARG A 441 5.69 28.73 19.26
CA ARG A 441 4.53 28.02 19.79
C ARG A 441 4.91 27.13 20.98
N ASP A 442 4.39 27.49 22.16
CA ASP A 442 4.52 26.71 23.39
C ASP A 442 3.17 26.11 23.78
N ARG A 443 2.96 24.84 23.42
CA ARG A 443 1.74 24.09 23.76
C ARG A 443 2.04 22.60 23.81
N VAL A 444 1.13 21.84 24.41
CA VAL A 444 1.14 20.37 24.37
C VAL A 444 -0.12 19.89 23.66
N ALA A 445 0.05 19.19 22.55
CA ALA A 445 -1.03 18.55 21.80
C ALA A 445 -0.53 17.19 21.30
N LEU A 446 -1.21 16.12 21.72
CA LEU A 446 -0.86 14.75 21.38
C LEU A 446 -2.00 14.10 20.59
N SER A 447 -1.63 13.32 19.59
CA SER A 447 -2.55 12.42 18.88
C SER A 447 -1.89 11.06 18.75
N HIS A 448 -2.66 10.00 19.03
CA HIS A 448 -2.22 8.61 18.85
C HIS A 448 -1.86 8.26 17.40
N LEU A 449 -2.33 9.03 16.43
CA LEU A 449 -1.99 8.85 15.01
C LEU A 449 -0.58 9.37 14.67
N SER A 450 0.04 10.18 15.53
CA SER A 450 1.23 10.95 15.18
C SER A 450 2.43 10.07 14.81
N ALA A 451 2.59 8.92 15.46
CA ALA A 451 3.77 8.06 15.29
C ALA A 451 3.56 6.86 14.37
N VAL A 452 2.35 6.63 13.86
CA VAL A 452 1.95 5.36 13.24
C VAL A 452 1.82 5.43 11.71
N PHE A 453 2.29 6.53 11.11
CA PHE A 453 2.41 6.76 9.66
C PHE A 453 3.86 7.07 9.26
N GLY A 454 4.80 6.20 9.63
CA GLY A 454 6.22 6.32 9.25
C GLY A 454 7.08 7.28 10.07
N LEU A 455 6.54 7.96 11.10
CA LEU A 455 7.32 8.92 11.90
C LEU A 455 8.50 8.24 12.63
N VAL A 456 8.29 7.05 13.19
CA VAL A 456 9.34 6.32 13.91
C VAL A 456 10.49 5.97 12.96
N GLU A 457 10.14 5.43 11.80
CA GLU A 457 11.07 5.00 10.76
C GLU A 457 11.89 6.19 10.26
N VAL A 458 11.21 7.27 9.82
CA VAL A 458 11.90 8.44 9.28
C VAL A 458 12.76 9.11 10.36
N CYS A 459 12.28 9.25 11.60
CA CYS A 459 13.09 9.84 12.67
C CYS A 459 14.32 8.99 13.01
N SER A 460 14.21 7.66 13.03
CA SER A 460 15.35 6.78 13.27
C SER A 460 16.43 6.95 12.19
N GLU A 461 16.03 7.01 10.91
CA GLU A 461 16.93 7.29 9.80
C GLU A 461 17.58 8.67 9.91
N LEU A 462 16.79 9.72 10.17
CA LEU A 462 17.29 11.09 10.32
C LEU A 462 18.28 11.23 11.48
N VAL A 463 18.01 10.56 12.62
CA VAL A 463 18.97 10.50 13.74
C VAL A 463 20.27 9.81 13.32
N SER A 464 20.18 8.73 12.55
CA SER A 464 21.35 8.01 12.02
C SER A 464 22.18 8.90 11.08
N LEU A 465 21.54 9.72 10.23
CA LEU A 465 22.24 10.70 9.39
C LEU A 465 23.00 11.75 10.22
N ILE A 466 22.42 12.18 11.34
CA ILE A 466 23.09 13.11 12.26
C ILE A 466 24.23 12.41 13.01
N ASP A 467 24.04 11.16 13.49
CA ASP A 467 25.10 10.37 14.13
C ASP A 467 26.29 10.13 13.18
N ALA A 468 26.01 9.91 11.90
CA ALA A 468 27.03 9.75 10.86
C ALA A 468 27.70 11.08 10.44
N GLY A 469 27.26 12.23 10.98
CA GLY A 469 27.77 13.54 10.63
C GLY A 469 27.43 14.01 9.22
N LEU A 470 26.41 13.41 8.59
CA LEU A 470 25.95 13.76 7.23
C LEU A 470 24.98 14.95 7.23
N VAL A 471 24.29 15.17 8.35
CA VAL A 471 23.34 16.27 8.56
C VAL A 471 23.60 16.92 9.92
N ASP A 472 23.52 18.25 9.97
CA ASP A 472 23.57 19.02 11.22
C ASP A 472 22.19 19.58 11.56
N ALA A 473 21.55 19.05 12.60
CA ALA A 473 20.24 19.49 13.08
C ALA A 473 20.22 19.51 14.63
N PRO A 474 20.77 20.57 15.27
CA PRO A 474 20.82 20.68 16.72
C PRO A 474 19.42 20.57 17.36
N GLY A 475 19.35 19.91 18.51
CA GLY A 475 18.12 19.71 19.28
C GLY A 475 17.16 18.64 18.74
N PHE A 476 17.28 18.22 17.46
CA PHE A 476 16.35 17.27 16.87
C PHE A 476 16.38 15.88 17.55
N LYS A 477 17.58 15.34 17.82
CA LYS A 477 17.74 14.06 18.54
C LYS A 477 17.09 14.10 19.92
N ASP A 478 17.26 15.21 20.63
CA ASP A 478 16.73 15.38 21.98
C ASP A 478 15.20 15.51 21.96
N ALA A 479 14.65 16.25 21.01
CA ALA A 479 13.20 16.35 20.80
C ALA A 479 12.57 15.00 20.46
N TRP A 480 13.22 14.20 19.60
CA TRP A 480 12.74 12.85 19.28
C TRP A 480 12.84 11.90 20.48
N LEU A 481 13.96 11.91 21.21
CA LEU A 481 14.14 11.10 22.41
C LEU A 481 13.15 11.49 23.52
N GLN A 482 12.85 12.78 23.69
CA GLN A 482 11.82 13.26 24.61
C GLN A 482 10.46 12.66 24.26
N TYR A 483 10.05 12.73 22.99
CA TYR A 483 8.80 12.14 22.53
C TYR A 483 8.73 10.65 22.83
N CYS A 484 9.80 9.93 22.48
CA CYS A 484 9.91 8.49 22.70
C CYS A 484 9.86 8.08 24.19
N ARG A 485 10.53 8.85 25.05
CA ARG A 485 10.55 8.62 26.50
C ARG A 485 9.21 8.89 27.17
N LEU A 486 8.50 9.93 26.75
CA LEU A 486 7.36 10.46 27.50
C LEU A 486 6.01 9.97 27.02
N TYR A 487 5.88 9.48 25.78
CA TYR A 487 4.57 9.06 25.24
C TYR A 487 3.87 8.04 26.16
N LEU A 488 4.58 6.99 26.59
CA LEU A 488 4.10 5.98 27.53
C LEU A 488 4.64 6.16 28.96
N ALA A 489 5.10 7.35 29.31
CA ALA A 489 5.54 7.63 30.68
C ALA A 489 4.34 7.89 31.61
N ASP A 490 4.55 7.71 32.91
CA ASP A 490 3.54 8.04 33.91
C ASP A 490 3.18 9.54 33.84
N PRO A 491 1.92 9.91 34.13
CA PRO A 491 1.45 11.29 34.04
C PRO A 491 2.26 12.29 34.87
N GLU A 492 2.89 11.86 35.97
CA GLU A 492 3.76 12.70 36.78
C GLU A 492 5.04 13.09 36.03
N ALA A 493 5.69 12.13 35.37
CA ALA A 493 6.88 12.39 34.56
C ALA A 493 6.56 13.29 33.36
N GLN A 494 5.39 13.06 32.73
CA GLN A 494 4.90 13.94 31.65
C GLN A 494 4.68 15.37 32.15
N ARG A 495 3.99 15.57 33.28
CA ARG A 495 3.79 16.91 33.87
C ARG A 495 5.10 17.58 34.24
N ALA A 496 6.06 16.84 34.78
CA ALA A 496 7.34 17.39 35.19
C ALA A 496 8.12 18.00 34.01
N GLU A 497 8.07 17.37 32.83
CA GLU A 497 8.84 17.81 31.66
C GLU A 497 8.01 18.70 30.70
N LEU A 498 6.75 18.37 30.49
CA LEU A 498 5.86 19.06 29.55
C LEU A 498 5.05 20.19 30.19
N GLY A 499 4.92 20.21 31.52
CA GLY A 499 4.06 21.13 32.28
C GLY A 499 2.61 20.66 32.38
N THR A 500 2.22 19.63 31.62
CA THR A 500 0.92 18.97 31.69
C THR A 500 1.07 17.49 31.31
N ALA A 501 0.10 16.67 31.69
CA ALA A 501 -0.03 15.32 31.14
C ALA A 501 -0.93 15.42 29.90
N PRO A 502 -0.44 15.05 28.70
CA PRO A 502 -1.28 15.06 27.50
C PRO A 502 -2.44 14.07 27.63
N ALA A 503 -3.61 14.47 27.14
CA ALA A 503 -4.70 13.54 26.88
C ALA A 503 -4.48 12.83 25.53
N GLY A 504 -5.19 11.72 25.27
CA GLY A 504 -5.16 11.03 23.98
C GLY A 504 -3.98 10.07 23.79
N VAL A 505 -3.38 9.58 24.89
CA VAL A 505 -2.47 8.44 24.85
C VAL A 505 -3.29 7.18 24.59
N HIS A 506 -3.19 6.66 23.37
CA HIS A 506 -3.79 5.39 22.94
C HIS A 506 -2.76 4.58 22.14
N LEU A 507 -3.15 3.35 21.75
CA LEU A 507 -2.34 2.42 20.97
C LEU A 507 -1.02 2.09 21.69
N GLU A 508 -1.08 1.70 22.97
CA GLU A 508 0.13 1.46 23.78
C GLU A 508 1.03 0.38 23.18
N GLN A 509 0.45 -0.69 22.63
CA GLN A 509 1.22 -1.73 21.95
C GLN A 509 1.97 -1.17 20.74
N ALA A 510 1.33 -0.36 19.89
CA ALA A 510 1.98 0.27 18.75
C ALA A 510 3.12 1.19 19.19
N HIS A 511 2.89 2.00 20.24
CA HIS A 511 3.85 2.97 20.74
C HIS A 511 4.92 2.37 21.65
N SER A 512 4.87 1.07 21.96
CA SER A 512 5.95 0.38 22.67
C SER A 512 7.30 0.53 21.94
N ARG A 513 7.28 0.56 20.60
CA ARG A 513 8.47 0.75 19.75
C ARG A 513 9.15 2.11 19.92
N LEU A 514 8.39 3.16 20.26
CA LEU A 514 8.97 4.45 20.67
C LEU A 514 9.78 4.29 21.96
N THR A 515 9.18 3.65 22.97
CA THR A 515 9.84 3.44 24.26
C THR A 515 11.05 2.51 24.10
N ALA A 516 10.97 1.50 23.24
CA ALA A 516 12.09 0.61 22.91
C ALA A 516 13.24 1.36 22.24
N TYR A 517 12.95 2.26 21.30
CA TYR A 517 13.94 3.14 20.69
C TYR A 517 14.67 3.99 21.75
N ALA A 518 13.92 4.64 22.64
CA ALA A 518 14.52 5.42 23.73
C ALA A 518 15.36 4.54 24.68
N ALA A 519 14.87 3.36 25.03
CA ALA A 519 15.58 2.41 25.90
C ALA A 519 16.93 2.00 25.29
N HIS A 520 16.93 1.64 24.00
CA HIS A 520 18.14 1.25 23.28
C HIS A 520 19.17 2.40 23.22
N ARG A 521 18.72 3.61 22.85
CA ARG A 521 19.60 4.78 22.72
C ARG A 521 20.19 5.24 24.06
N LEU A 522 19.45 5.09 25.15
CA LEU A 522 19.87 5.52 26.48
C LEU A 522 20.55 4.41 27.30
N GLY A 523 20.50 3.15 26.85
CA GLY A 523 20.92 2.00 27.64
C GLY A 523 20.10 1.83 28.92
N ASP A 524 18.79 2.10 28.86
CA ASP A 524 17.90 2.13 30.02
C ASP A 524 16.99 0.89 30.07
N ASP A 525 17.37 -0.06 30.91
CA ASP A 525 16.63 -1.31 31.15
C ASP A 525 15.22 -1.09 31.71
N ALA A 526 14.97 -0.01 32.45
CA ALA A 526 13.65 0.28 33.00
C ALA A 526 12.69 0.76 31.89
N LEU A 527 13.19 1.53 30.92
CA LEU A 527 12.45 1.86 29.71
C LEU A 527 12.20 0.61 28.86
N ALA A 528 13.18 -0.29 28.71
CA ALA A 528 12.99 -1.54 27.96
C ALA A 528 11.91 -2.42 28.62
N ASP A 529 11.95 -2.57 29.95
CA ASP A 529 10.92 -3.31 30.68
C ASP A 529 9.53 -2.65 30.52
N ARG A 530 9.46 -1.32 30.45
CA ARG A 530 8.20 -0.59 30.22
C ARG A 530 7.68 -0.79 28.80
N ALA A 531 8.54 -0.78 27.79
CA ALA A 531 8.16 -1.06 26.41
C ALA A 531 7.54 -2.46 26.28
N TRP A 532 8.19 -3.49 26.84
CA TRP A 532 7.62 -4.84 26.84
C TRP A 532 6.31 -4.94 27.64
N ARG A 533 6.20 -4.26 28.78
CA ARG A 533 4.92 -4.19 29.51
C ARG A 533 3.81 -3.56 28.67
N ALA A 534 4.08 -2.45 27.97
CA ALA A 534 3.10 -1.81 27.10
C ALA A 534 2.73 -2.71 25.90
N TYR A 535 3.71 -3.40 25.33
CA TYR A 535 3.48 -4.36 24.24
C TYR A 535 2.57 -5.52 24.67
N PHE A 536 2.86 -6.14 25.83
CA PHE A 536 2.12 -7.31 26.35
C PHE A 536 0.85 -6.96 27.12
N ALA A 537 0.68 -5.71 27.56
CA ALA A 537 -0.63 -5.24 28.02
C ALA A 537 -1.71 -5.40 26.93
N GLY A 538 -1.26 -5.54 25.67
CA GLY A 538 -2.10 -5.67 24.49
C GLY A 538 -2.35 -4.30 23.85
N GLY A 539 -2.75 -4.32 22.58
CA GLY A 539 -3.49 -3.19 22.01
C GLY A 539 -4.95 -3.27 22.44
N GLU A 540 -5.75 -2.25 22.09
CA GLU A 540 -7.19 -2.21 22.41
C GLU A 540 -7.96 -3.43 21.85
N PHE A 541 -7.38 -4.21 20.91
CA PHE A 541 -8.07 -5.32 20.21
C PHE A 541 -7.24 -6.62 19.95
N MET A 542 -5.93 -6.68 20.26
CA MET A 542 -5.03 -7.83 19.94
C MET A 542 -4.80 -8.79 21.13
N GLY A 543 -5.77 -9.68 21.37
CA GLY A 543 -5.64 -10.81 22.30
C GLY A 543 -5.15 -12.11 21.64
N GLU A 544 -5.04 -13.19 22.41
CA GLU A 544 -4.65 -14.52 21.89
C GLU A 544 -5.58 -15.01 20.76
N ASP A 545 -6.87 -14.66 20.82
CA ASP A 545 -7.86 -15.04 19.81
C ASP A 545 -7.57 -14.42 18.42
N ALA A 546 -6.82 -13.32 18.35
CA ALA A 546 -6.41 -12.71 17.08
C ALA A 546 -5.39 -13.57 16.31
N PHE A 547 -4.68 -14.47 17.02
CA PHE A 547 -3.68 -15.38 16.45
C PHE A 547 -4.22 -16.78 16.22
N ARG A 548 -5.54 -16.90 16.07
CA ARG A 548 -6.22 -18.15 15.81
C ARG A 548 -7.20 -17.99 14.64
N THR A 549 -7.02 -18.80 13.62
CA THR A 549 -8.01 -18.91 12.54
C THR A 549 -9.11 -19.90 12.90
N VAL A 550 -10.34 -19.54 12.53
CA VAL A 550 -11.49 -20.44 12.52
C VAL A 550 -11.98 -20.52 11.09
N GLN A 551 -12.12 -21.74 10.58
CA GLN A 551 -12.71 -21.94 9.26
C GLN A 551 -14.23 -21.94 9.38
N ILE A 552 -14.88 -21.11 8.56
CA ILE A 552 -16.32 -21.03 8.41
C ILE A 552 -16.70 -21.62 7.05
N LEU A 553 -17.75 -22.44 7.03
CA LEU A 553 -18.18 -23.21 5.86
C LEU A 553 -19.60 -22.79 5.44
N PRO A 554 -20.04 -23.15 4.23
CA PRO A 554 -21.46 -23.03 3.87
C PRO A 554 -22.37 -23.86 4.81
N PRO A 555 -23.61 -23.41 5.08
CA PRO A 555 -24.31 -22.28 4.45
C PRO A 555 -24.08 -20.88 5.07
N GLU A 556 -23.27 -20.75 6.13
CA GLU A 556 -23.02 -19.49 6.84
C GLU A 556 -22.27 -18.48 5.97
N VAL A 557 -21.47 -18.98 5.03
CA VAL A 557 -20.72 -18.22 4.03
C VAL A 557 -20.91 -18.80 2.64
N LEU A 558 -20.63 -18.01 1.59
CA LEU A 558 -20.76 -18.43 0.20
C LEU A 558 -19.75 -19.54 -0.19
N ALA A 559 -18.53 -19.45 0.34
CA ALA A 559 -17.44 -20.40 0.13
C ALA A 559 -16.64 -20.51 1.44
N PRO A 560 -15.88 -21.60 1.66
CA PRO A 560 -15.04 -21.74 2.84
C PRO A 560 -14.11 -20.53 3.02
N VAL A 561 -14.10 -19.95 4.22
CA VAL A 561 -13.21 -18.85 4.58
C VAL A 561 -12.61 -19.10 5.95
N ASP A 562 -11.36 -18.68 6.11
CA ASP A 562 -10.70 -18.63 7.41
C ASP A 562 -10.84 -17.20 7.95
N GLU A 563 -11.19 -17.07 9.23
CA GLU A 563 -11.33 -15.79 9.89
C GLU A 563 -10.54 -15.75 11.20
N ALA A 564 -9.93 -14.59 11.47
CA ALA A 564 -9.38 -14.21 12.77
C ALA A 564 -10.27 -13.08 13.31
N ARG A 565 -11.27 -13.43 14.13
CA ARG A 565 -12.46 -12.59 14.39
C ARG A 565 -12.17 -11.21 14.97
N THR A 566 -11.12 -11.10 15.77
CA THR A 566 -10.76 -9.86 16.47
C THR A 566 -9.65 -9.08 15.74
N LEU A 567 -9.15 -9.60 14.62
CA LEU A 567 -8.03 -8.99 13.89
C LEU A 567 -8.54 -7.88 12.96
N SER A 568 -7.89 -6.71 13.04
CA SER A 568 -7.98 -5.64 12.05
C SER A 568 -6.62 -5.41 11.36
N THR A 569 -6.61 -4.66 10.27
CA THR A 569 -5.36 -4.33 9.55
C THR A 569 -4.48 -3.37 10.34
N ASN A 570 -5.10 -2.41 11.01
CA ASN A 570 -4.44 -1.53 11.98
C ASN A 570 -3.66 -2.33 13.03
N ASP A 571 -4.33 -3.32 13.62
CA ASP A 571 -3.75 -4.18 14.65
C ASP A 571 -2.63 -5.06 14.09
N ALA A 572 -2.82 -5.68 12.93
CA ALA A 572 -1.81 -6.52 12.29
C ALA A 572 -0.54 -5.72 11.98
N ALA A 573 -0.69 -4.55 11.33
CA ALA A 573 0.42 -3.71 10.93
C ALA A 573 1.20 -3.17 12.13
N GLN A 574 0.51 -2.61 13.12
CA GLN A 574 1.18 -2.01 14.28
C GLN A 574 1.72 -3.05 15.25
N CYS A 575 1.03 -4.18 15.46
CA CYS A 575 1.57 -5.29 16.22
C CYS A 575 2.83 -5.81 15.54
N GLY A 576 2.79 -6.06 14.22
CA GLY A 576 3.93 -6.53 13.44
C GLY A 576 5.15 -5.60 13.54
N LEU A 577 4.96 -4.30 13.30
CA LEU A 577 6.02 -3.30 13.44
C LEU A 577 6.58 -3.22 14.86
N ALA A 578 5.71 -3.25 15.88
CA ALA A 578 6.13 -3.21 17.27
C ALA A 578 6.92 -4.47 17.67
N THR A 579 6.47 -5.67 17.28
CA THR A 579 7.21 -6.92 17.52
C THR A 579 8.60 -6.85 16.90
N ILE A 580 8.68 -6.47 15.62
CA ILE A 580 9.93 -6.37 14.87
C ILE A 580 10.91 -5.41 15.54
N GLN A 581 10.46 -4.17 15.81
CA GLN A 581 11.32 -3.11 16.35
C GLN A 581 11.72 -3.40 17.80
N ASN A 582 10.81 -3.94 18.63
CA ASN A 582 11.13 -4.29 20.00
C ASN A 582 12.14 -5.44 20.07
N LEU A 583 12.01 -6.47 19.23
CA LEU A 583 12.97 -7.58 19.17
C LEU A 583 14.38 -7.09 18.79
N ALA A 584 14.46 -6.20 17.79
CA ALA A 584 15.72 -5.64 17.33
C ALA A 584 16.40 -4.74 18.37
N LEU A 585 15.63 -3.86 19.02
CA LEU A 585 16.17 -2.81 19.89
C LEU A 585 16.39 -3.29 21.34
N ILE A 586 15.46 -4.10 21.86
CA ILE A 586 15.40 -4.49 23.28
C ILE A 586 15.11 -5.99 23.47
N GLY A 587 15.33 -6.84 22.46
CA GLY A 587 15.03 -8.27 22.54
C GLY A 587 15.84 -9.02 23.61
N HIS A 588 17.00 -8.52 24.00
CA HIS A 588 17.79 -9.04 25.12
C HIS A 588 17.09 -8.89 26.49
N ARG A 589 16.04 -8.06 26.58
CA ARG A 589 15.20 -7.83 27.77
C ARG A 589 13.86 -8.56 27.71
N LEU A 590 13.61 -9.38 26.68
CA LEU A 590 12.39 -10.15 26.56
C LEU A 590 12.28 -11.14 27.72
N ARG A 591 11.24 -11.00 28.55
CA ARG A 591 11.06 -11.79 29.78
C ARG A 591 10.07 -12.92 29.64
#